data_AF-A0A842MYC4-F1
#
_entry.id   AF-A0A842MYC4-F1
#
_cell.length_a   1.000
_cell.length_b   1.000
_cell.length_c   1.000
_cell.angle_alpha   90.00
_cell.angle_beta   90.00
_cell.angle_gamma   90.00
#
_symmetry.space_group_name_H-M   'P 1'
#
loop_
_entity.id
_entity.type
_entity.pdbx_description
1 polymer ?
#
loop_
_entity_poly.entity_id
_entity_poly.type
_entity_poly.pdbx_seq_one_letter_code
_entity_poly.pdbx_strand_id
1 'polypeptide(L)'
;MSEDNHAGNIIVNLASLPDFLRTPILKKRMIEFFSKEEEDKKEIIYNALEAGPTIPFLNFSKLFKSWLKIIANLSEEHREGMFLAYIKQSLLDPEKLIAFNLDGILEMFLELEENEKEIISNTIRKIIGNLNDQDKRKILIMIPNNAKNHLKI
;
A
#
# COMPACT_ATOMS: atom_id res chain seq x y z
N MET A 1 -11.70 18.78 -17.84
CA MET A 1 -12.43 17.51 -17.96
C MET A 1 -11.59 16.49 -17.23
N SER A 2 -12.08 15.95 -16.12
CA SER A 2 -11.37 14.92 -15.37
C SER A 2 -11.24 13.69 -16.25
N GLU A 3 -10.01 13.29 -16.58
CA GLU A 3 -9.76 11.95 -17.10
C GLU A 3 -10.39 10.96 -16.13
N ASP A 4 -11.24 10.07 -16.63
CA ASP A 4 -11.87 9.04 -15.81
C ASP A 4 -10.75 8.24 -15.13
N ASN A 5 -10.71 8.25 -13.80
CA ASN A 5 -9.75 7.48 -13.01
C ASN A 5 -10.13 5.98 -13.11
N HIS A 6 -9.84 5.37 -14.26
CA HIS A 6 -10.18 3.99 -14.58
C HIS A 6 -9.54 3.01 -13.59
N ALA A 7 -8.31 3.28 -13.15
CA ALA A 7 -7.64 2.47 -12.14
C ALA A 7 -8.33 2.60 -10.77
N GLY A 8 -8.75 3.80 -10.37
CA GLY A 8 -9.50 4.05 -9.15
C GLY A 8 -10.85 3.34 -9.14
N ASN A 9 -11.60 3.41 -10.25
CA ASN A 9 -12.86 2.68 -10.42
C ASN A 9 -12.67 1.16 -10.29
N ILE A 10 -11.55 0.62 -10.77
CA ILE A 10 -11.21 -0.81 -10.60
C ILE A 10 -10.97 -1.12 -9.12
N ILE A 11 -10.25 -0.27 -8.38
CA ILE A 11 -9.95 -0.49 -6.95
C ILE A 11 -11.22 -0.45 -6.10
N VAL A 12 -12.12 0.50 -6.37
CA VAL A 12 -13.43 0.59 -5.71
C VAL A 12 -14.26 -0.67 -5.97
N ASN A 13 -14.28 -1.15 -7.22
CA ASN A 13 -14.98 -2.38 -7.57
C ASN A 13 -14.37 -3.61 -6.88
N LEU A 14 -13.04 -3.72 -6.86
CA LEU A 14 -12.33 -4.80 -6.18
C LEU A 14 -12.65 -4.85 -4.68
N ALA A 15 -12.78 -3.70 -4.01
CA ALA A 15 -13.10 -3.63 -2.59
C ALA A 15 -14.48 -4.21 -2.25
N SER A 16 -15.41 -4.22 -3.21
CA SER A 16 -16.77 -4.74 -3.03
C SER A 16 -16.90 -6.23 -3.35
N LEU A 17 -15.86 -6.87 -3.90
CA LEU A 17 -15.89 -8.28 -4.26
C LEU A 17 -15.67 -9.21 -3.05
N PRO A 18 -16.29 -10.40 -3.04
CA PRO A 18 -15.95 -11.46 -2.10
C PRO A 18 -14.47 -11.88 -2.20
N ASP A 19 -13.90 -12.34 -1.08
CA ASP A 19 -12.48 -12.64 -0.94
C ASP A 19 -11.94 -13.64 -1.98
N PHE A 20 -12.72 -14.67 -2.32
CA PHE A 20 -12.34 -15.70 -3.28
C PHE A 20 -12.22 -15.17 -4.72
N LEU A 21 -12.92 -14.08 -5.07
CA LEU A 21 -12.76 -13.39 -6.35
C LEU A 21 -11.71 -12.28 -6.26
N ARG A 22 -11.72 -11.51 -5.17
CA ARG A 22 -10.84 -10.37 -4.96
C ARG A 22 -9.37 -10.79 -4.98
N THR A 23 -9.01 -11.84 -4.25
CA THR A 23 -7.62 -12.28 -4.06
C THR A 23 -6.90 -12.63 -5.36
N PRO A 24 -7.41 -13.53 -6.24
CA PRO A 24 -6.73 -13.85 -7.49
C PRO A 24 -6.64 -12.67 -8.46
N ILE A 25 -7.69 -11.82 -8.53
CA ILE A 25 -7.68 -10.64 -9.40
C ILE A 25 -6.65 -9.63 -8.93
N LEU A 26 -6.63 -9.34 -7.62
CA LEU A 26 -5.67 -8.41 -7.02
C LEU A 26 -4.24 -8.92 -7.20
N LYS A 27 -3.98 -10.21 -6.98
CA LYS A 27 -2.66 -10.81 -7.18
C LYS A 27 -2.20 -10.67 -8.63
N LYS A 28 -3.07 -10.93 -9.61
CA LYS A 28 -2.76 -10.74 -11.03
C LYS A 28 -2.36 -9.29 -11.31
N ARG A 29 -3.14 -8.31 -10.84
CA ARG A 29 -2.84 -6.87 -11.03
C ARG A 29 -1.53 -6.45 -10.37
N MET A 30 -1.24 -6.96 -9.16
CA MET A 30 0.01 -6.68 -8.47
C MET A 30 1.22 -7.26 -9.21
N ILE A 31 1.09 -8.42 -9.85
CA ILE A 31 2.17 -8.99 -10.67
C ILE A 31 2.34 -8.19 -11.97
N GLU A 32 1.24 -7.83 -12.63
CA GLU A 32 1.25 -7.02 -13.86
C GLU A 32 1.90 -5.64 -13.65
N PHE A 33 1.81 -5.07 -12.45
CA PHE A 33 2.49 -3.81 -12.10
C PHE A 33 4.00 -3.84 -12.41
N PHE A 34 4.67 -4.96 -12.19
CA PHE A 34 6.13 -5.04 -12.39
C PHE A 34 6.54 -5.10 -13.86
N SER A 35 5.61 -5.45 -14.76
CA SER A 35 5.85 -5.42 -16.21
C SER A 35 5.46 -4.09 -16.86
N LYS A 36 5.12 -3.07 -16.07
CA LYS A 36 4.75 -1.73 -16.56
C LYS A 36 5.97 -0.82 -16.66
N GLU A 37 5.86 0.18 -17.51
CA GLU A 37 6.83 1.28 -17.58
C GLU A 37 6.72 2.16 -16.31
N GLU A 38 7.77 2.93 -16.03
CA GLU A 38 7.83 3.73 -14.80
C GLU A 38 6.74 4.81 -14.72
N GLU A 39 6.31 5.37 -15.84
CA GLU A 39 5.20 6.34 -15.89
C GLU A 39 3.87 5.68 -15.53
N ASP A 40 3.55 4.55 -16.15
CA ASP A 40 2.38 3.72 -15.82
C ASP A 40 2.36 3.32 -14.34
N LYS A 41 3.52 2.92 -13.79
CA LYS A 41 3.61 2.56 -12.36
C LYS A 41 3.26 3.74 -11.46
N LYS A 42 3.77 4.94 -11.74
CA LYS A 42 3.44 6.16 -10.98
C LYS A 42 1.95 6.45 -11.05
N GLU A 43 1.36 6.38 -12.24
CA GLU A 43 -0.07 6.60 -12.42
C GLU A 43 -0.92 5.59 -11.64
N ILE A 44 -0.56 4.30 -11.68
CA ILE A 44 -1.24 3.25 -10.92
C ILE A 44 -1.19 3.54 -9.42
N ILE A 45 -0.03 3.91 -8.87
CA ILE A 45 0.12 4.22 -7.44
C ILE A 45 -0.66 5.48 -7.07
N TYR A 46 -0.57 6.53 -7.89
CA TYR A 46 -1.33 7.76 -7.70
C TYR A 46 -2.84 7.48 -7.64
N ASN A 47 -3.36 6.77 -8.63
CA ASN A 47 -4.78 6.41 -8.71
C ASN A 47 -5.22 5.53 -7.53
N ALA A 48 -4.34 4.66 -7.02
CA ALA A 48 -4.63 3.85 -5.85
C ALA A 48 -4.70 4.66 -4.56
N LEU A 49 -3.78 5.59 -4.37
CA LEU A 49 -3.79 6.52 -3.24
C LEU A 49 -4.99 7.48 -3.30
N GLU A 50 -5.46 7.84 -4.49
CA GLU A 50 -6.68 8.62 -4.67
C GLU A 50 -7.97 7.86 -4.36
N ALA A 51 -8.07 6.62 -4.84
CA ALA A 51 -9.31 5.86 -4.69
C ALA A 51 -9.47 5.29 -3.28
N GLY A 52 -8.37 4.93 -2.62
CA GLY A 52 -8.38 4.28 -1.31
C GLY A 52 -9.26 4.98 -0.26
N PRO A 53 -9.08 6.28 0.01
CA PRO A 53 -9.86 7.02 1.01
C PRO A 53 -11.34 7.19 0.66
N THR A 54 -11.72 7.04 -0.61
CA THR A 54 -13.12 7.15 -1.07
C THR A 54 -13.93 5.87 -0.83
N ILE A 55 -13.27 4.75 -0.55
CA ILE A 55 -13.92 3.45 -0.33
C ILE A 55 -14.43 3.39 1.12
N PRO A 56 -15.67 2.94 1.37
CA PRO A 56 -16.16 2.71 2.73
C PRO A 56 -15.17 1.85 3.52
N PHE A 57 -14.80 2.29 4.72
CA PHE A 57 -13.68 1.69 5.47
C PHE A 57 -13.79 0.17 5.63
N LEU A 58 -15.00 -0.37 5.85
CA LEU A 58 -15.24 -1.81 5.95
C LEU A 58 -14.84 -2.60 4.68
N ASN A 59 -15.00 -2.01 3.50
CA ASN A 59 -14.63 -2.63 2.24
C ASN A 59 -13.14 -2.40 1.95
N PHE A 60 -12.64 -1.21 2.27
CA PHE A 60 -11.22 -0.90 2.17
C PHE A 60 -10.37 -1.82 3.04
N SER A 61 -10.77 -2.06 4.30
CA SER A 61 -10.04 -2.90 5.24
C SER A 61 -9.88 -4.34 4.73
N LYS A 62 -10.95 -4.91 4.15
CA LYS A 62 -10.92 -6.22 3.48
C LYS A 62 -10.00 -6.23 2.26
N LEU A 63 -10.07 -5.20 1.41
CA LEU A 63 -9.19 -5.07 0.25
C LEU A 63 -7.72 -4.97 0.67
N PHE A 64 -7.43 -4.10 1.63
CA PHE A 64 -6.08 -3.84 2.11
C PHE A 64 -5.49 -5.04 2.83
N LYS A 65 -6.27 -5.76 3.64
CA LYS A 65 -5.84 -7.04 4.23
C LYS A 65 -5.49 -8.07 3.17
N SER A 66 -6.31 -8.21 2.11
CA SER A 66 -5.96 -9.09 0.98
C SER A 66 -4.68 -8.63 0.28
N TRP A 67 -4.51 -7.32 0.08
CA TRP A 67 -3.30 -6.74 -0.51
C TRP A 67 -2.05 -7.07 0.31
N LEU A 68 -2.11 -6.90 1.65
CA LEU A 68 -1.01 -7.22 2.57
C LEU A 68 -0.64 -8.70 2.54
N LYS A 69 -1.64 -9.60 2.55
CA LYS A 69 -1.39 -11.05 2.44
C LYS A 69 -0.72 -11.43 1.13
N ILE A 70 -1.16 -10.83 0.02
CA ILE A 70 -0.57 -11.09 -1.28
C ILE A 70 0.87 -10.59 -1.33
N ILE A 71 1.13 -9.32 -0.92
CA ILE A 71 2.47 -8.74 -0.99
C ILE A 71 3.44 -9.52 -0.11
N ALA A 72 3.06 -9.94 1.10
CA ALA A 72 3.91 -10.76 1.97
C ALA A 72 4.42 -12.05 1.29
N ASN A 73 3.64 -12.61 0.37
CA ASN A 73 3.94 -13.84 -0.36
C ASN A 73 4.60 -13.62 -1.74
N LEU A 74 4.86 -12.38 -2.15
CA LEU A 74 5.67 -12.09 -3.35
C LEU A 74 7.17 -12.17 -3.05
N SER A 75 8.02 -12.20 -4.09
CA SER A 75 9.48 -12.14 -3.95
C SER A 75 9.92 -10.85 -3.27
N GLU A 76 11.08 -10.86 -2.60
CA GLU A 76 11.63 -9.68 -1.91
C GLU A 76 11.74 -8.46 -2.83
N GLU A 77 12.24 -8.65 -4.05
CA GLU A 77 12.32 -7.61 -5.08
C GLU A 77 10.96 -6.97 -5.37
N HIS A 78 9.92 -7.77 -5.60
CA HIS A 78 8.58 -7.27 -5.87
C HIS A 78 7.99 -6.55 -4.64
N ARG A 79 8.18 -7.10 -3.44
CA ARG A 79 7.73 -6.47 -2.20
C ARG A 79 8.36 -5.10 -2.01
N GLU A 80 9.68 -5.03 -2.14
CA GLU A 80 10.43 -3.78 -2.00
C GLU A 80 10.01 -2.77 -3.04
N GLY A 81 9.94 -3.18 -4.31
CA GLY A 81 9.55 -2.30 -5.41
C GLY A 81 8.17 -1.67 -5.19
N MET A 82 7.19 -2.46 -4.76
CA MET A 82 5.84 -1.96 -4.56
C MET A 82 5.70 -1.05 -3.33
N PHE A 83 6.27 -1.43 -2.18
CA PHE A 83 6.27 -0.56 -1.00
C PHE A 83 7.04 0.74 -1.25
N LEU A 84 8.18 0.67 -1.94
CA LEU A 84 8.97 1.85 -2.29
C LEU A 84 8.19 2.79 -3.20
N ALA A 85 7.40 2.26 -4.15
CA ALA A 85 6.58 3.08 -5.03
C ALA A 85 5.53 3.88 -4.24
N TYR A 86 4.81 3.23 -3.32
CA TYR A 86 3.85 3.92 -2.42
C TYR A 86 4.53 4.94 -1.50
N ILE A 87 5.69 4.61 -0.92
CA ILE A 87 6.45 5.54 -0.05
C ILE A 87 6.92 6.75 -0.84
N LYS A 88 7.48 6.56 -2.04
CA LYS A 88 7.92 7.66 -2.91
C LYS A 88 6.76 8.57 -3.29
N GLN A 89 5.61 8.01 -3.67
CA GLN A 89 4.44 8.82 -4.00
C GLN A 89 3.93 9.60 -2.77
N SER A 90 3.90 8.96 -1.60
CA SER A 90 3.49 9.62 -0.34
C SER A 90 4.44 10.74 0.09
N LEU A 91 5.73 10.66 -0.28
CA LEU A 91 6.70 11.74 -0.04
C LEU A 91 6.50 12.93 -0.98
N LEU A 92 5.95 12.70 -2.18
CA LEU A 92 5.61 13.73 -3.16
C LEU A 92 4.29 14.41 -2.80
N ASP A 93 3.25 13.62 -2.48
CA ASP A 93 1.90 14.09 -2.16
C ASP A 93 1.45 13.58 -0.76
N PRO A 94 1.99 14.12 0.35
CA PRO A 94 1.69 13.66 1.71
C PRO A 94 0.21 13.61 2.07
N GLU A 95 -0.57 14.56 1.54
CA GLU A 95 -2.01 14.66 1.78
C GLU A 95 -2.77 13.40 1.37
N LYS A 96 -2.27 12.65 0.37
CA LYS A 96 -2.89 11.41 -0.09
C LYS A 96 -2.80 10.32 0.97
N LEU A 97 -1.67 10.25 1.68
CA LEU A 97 -1.50 9.30 2.79
C LEU A 97 -2.27 9.74 4.03
N ILE A 98 -2.29 11.04 4.32
CA ILE A 98 -3.02 11.62 5.47
C ILE A 98 -4.53 11.42 5.34
N ALA A 99 -5.07 11.32 4.11
CA ALA A 99 -6.48 11.04 3.87
C ALA A 99 -6.91 9.63 4.31
N PHE A 100 -5.98 8.70 4.55
CA PHE A 100 -6.30 7.37 5.05
C PHE A 100 -6.49 7.35 6.57
N ASN A 101 -7.37 6.45 7.03
CA ASN A 101 -7.40 6.04 8.42
C ASN A 101 -6.18 5.14 8.72
N LEU A 102 -5.05 5.76 9.11
CA LEU A 102 -3.79 5.06 9.35
C LEU A 102 -3.84 4.10 10.55
N ASP A 103 -4.65 4.40 11.57
CA ASP A 103 -4.86 3.49 12.71
C ASP A 103 -5.62 2.24 12.26
N GLY A 104 -6.66 2.40 11.45
CA GLY A 104 -7.39 1.28 10.87
C GLY A 104 -6.55 0.44 9.90
N ILE A 105 -5.63 1.07 9.16
CA ILE A 105 -4.62 0.38 8.34
C ILE A 105 -3.68 -0.45 9.23
N LEU A 106 -3.23 0.10 10.36
CA LEU A 106 -2.37 -0.59 11.29
C LEU A 106 -3.08 -1.81 11.90
N GLU A 107 -4.36 -1.70 12.26
CA GLU A 107 -5.16 -2.83 12.74
C GLU A 107 -5.17 -3.97 11.73
N MET A 108 -5.38 -3.69 10.44
CA MET A 108 -5.36 -4.72 9.39
C MET A 108 -4.01 -5.41 9.25
N PHE A 109 -2.92 -4.67 9.45
CA PHE A 109 -1.57 -5.24 9.52
C PHE A 109 -1.39 -6.14 10.74
N LEU A 110 -1.92 -5.75 11.91
CA LEU A 110 -1.80 -6.52 13.15
C LEU A 110 -2.59 -7.84 13.12
N GLU A 111 -3.64 -7.93 12.31
CA GLU A 111 -4.42 -9.15 12.08
C GLU A 111 -3.77 -10.18 11.14
N LEU A 112 -2.60 -9.88 10.57
CA LEU A 112 -1.84 -10.82 9.75
C LEU A 112 -1.12 -11.89 10.59
N GLU A 113 -0.70 -12.97 9.94
CA GLU A 113 0.12 -13.99 10.59
C GLU A 113 1.50 -13.42 10.98
N GLU A 114 2.15 -14.00 11.99
CA GLU A 114 3.40 -13.44 12.54
C GLU A 114 4.52 -13.37 11.50
N ASN A 115 4.65 -14.40 10.66
CA ASN A 115 5.57 -14.42 9.53
C ASN A 115 5.26 -13.33 8.49
N GLU A 116 3.99 -13.11 8.15
CA GLU A 116 3.56 -12.06 7.21
C GLU A 116 3.93 -10.66 7.76
N LYS A 117 3.65 -10.42 9.04
CA LYS A 117 4.01 -9.17 9.74
C LYS A 117 5.51 -8.95 9.76
N GLU A 118 6.30 -9.98 10.05
CA GLU A 118 7.76 -9.88 10.08
C GLU A 118 8.32 -9.56 8.69
N ILE A 119 7.87 -10.26 7.65
CA ILE A 119 8.29 -10.04 6.27
C ILE A 119 8.00 -8.59 5.82
N ILE A 120 6.79 -8.11 6.06
CA ILE A 120 6.38 -6.74 5.70
C ILE A 120 7.18 -5.72 6.52
N SER A 121 7.31 -5.92 7.83
CA SER A 121 8.04 -4.98 8.70
C SER A 121 9.51 -4.86 8.32
N ASN A 122 10.17 -5.98 8.02
CA ASN A 122 11.57 -5.98 7.58
C ASN A 122 11.73 -5.26 6.23
N THR A 123 10.79 -5.47 5.31
CA THR A 123 10.77 -4.79 4.00
C THR A 123 10.64 -3.27 4.18
N ILE A 124 9.64 -2.81 4.94
CA ILE A 124 9.41 -1.38 5.17
C ILE A 124 10.58 -0.75 5.94
N ARG A 125 11.10 -1.43 6.97
CA ARG A 125 12.27 -0.98 7.73
C ARG A 125 13.49 -0.80 6.83
N LYS A 126 13.76 -1.76 5.95
CA LYS A 126 14.87 -1.69 4.97
C LYS A 126 14.70 -0.48 4.04
N ILE A 127 13.50 -0.26 3.51
CA ILE A 127 13.22 0.90 2.65
C ILE A 127 13.45 2.21 3.40
N ILE A 128 12.83 2.40 4.57
CA ILE A 128 12.97 3.63 5.38
C ILE A 128 14.43 3.84 5.80
N GLY A 129 15.16 2.77 6.12
CA GLY A 129 16.58 2.81 6.45
C GLY A 129 17.47 3.31 5.32
N ASN A 130 17.06 3.09 4.06
CA ASN A 130 17.79 3.48 2.85
C ASN A 130 17.37 4.84 2.28
N LEU A 131 16.37 5.52 2.88
CA LEU A 131 16.01 6.88 2.49
C LEU A 131 17.08 7.88 2.94
N ASN A 132 17.19 9.01 2.23
CA ASN A 132 17.98 10.14 2.72
C ASN A 132 17.35 10.75 3.98
N ASP A 133 18.13 11.52 4.75
CA ASP A 133 17.70 12.05 6.05
C ASP A 133 16.42 12.91 5.96
N GLN A 134 16.27 13.67 4.87
CA GLN A 134 15.11 14.54 4.69
C GLN A 134 13.83 13.72 4.48
N ASP A 135 13.86 12.75 3.56
CA ASP A 135 12.72 11.90 3.23
C ASP A 135 12.37 10.95 4.38
N LYS A 136 13.40 10.44 5.07
CA LYS A 136 13.21 9.65 6.29
C LYS A 136 12.48 10.44 7.37
N ARG A 137 12.85 11.70 7.61
CA ARG A 137 12.13 12.56 8.57
C ARG A 137 10.68 12.79 8.15
N LYS A 138 10.44 13.06 6.86
CA LYS A 138 9.09 13.28 6.32
C LYS A 138 8.18 12.06 6.55
N ILE A 139 8.62 10.86 6.15
CA ILE A 139 7.78 9.66 6.29
C ILE A 139 7.51 9.32 7.76
N LEU A 140 8.50 9.51 8.65
CA LEU A 140 8.34 9.30 10.09
C LEU A 140 7.34 10.28 10.73
N ILE A 141 7.12 11.46 10.16
CA ILE A 141 6.07 12.37 10.64
C ILE A 141 4.69 11.91 10.20
N MET A 142 4.57 11.30 9.02
CA MET A 142 3.29 10.87 8.44
C MET A 142 2.73 9.61 9.10
N ILE A 143 3.57 8.70 9.57
CA ILE A 143 3.11 7.42 10.15
C ILE A 143 2.84 7.52 11.67
N PRO A 144 1.79 6.84 12.19
CA PRO A 144 1.49 6.84 13.62
C PRO A 144 2.63 6.27 14.47
N ASN A 145 2.77 6.73 15.71
CA ASN A 145 3.81 6.23 16.63
C ASN A 145 3.67 4.73 16.91
N ASN A 146 2.44 4.20 16.96
CA ASN A 146 2.22 2.76 17.12
C ASN A 146 2.81 1.96 15.95
N ALA A 147 2.68 2.46 14.71
CA ALA A 147 3.28 1.82 13.55
C ALA A 147 4.81 1.79 13.65
N LYS A 148 5.45 2.86 14.12
CA LYS A 148 6.90 2.91 14.35
C LYS A 148 7.36 1.85 15.34
N ASN A 149 6.61 1.67 16.44
CA ASN A 149 6.90 0.65 17.45
C ASN A 149 6.89 -0.77 16.85
N HIS A 150 5.87 -1.09 16.03
CA HIS A 150 5.79 -2.38 15.35
C HIS A 150 6.88 -2.58 14.29
N LEU A 151 7.23 -1.50 13.58
CA LEU A 151 8.34 -1.50 12.63
C LEU A 151 9.71 -1.50 13.32
N LYS A 152 9.79 -1.25 14.64
CA LYS A 152 11.02 -1.11 15.43
C LYS A 152 11.95 -0.03 14.84
N ILE A 153 11.41 1.14 14.52
CA ILE A 153 12.12 2.30 13.95
C ILE A 153 11.88 3.58 14.76
#